data_AF-A0A5E6N7T2-F1
#
_entry.id   AF-A0A5E6N7T2-F1
#
_cell.length_a   1.000
_cell.length_b   1.000
_cell.length_c   1.000
_cell.angle_alpha   90.00
_cell.angle_beta   90.00
_cell.angle_gamma   90.00
#
_symmetry.space_group_name_H-M   'P 1'
#
loop_
_entity.id
_entity.type
_entity.pdbx_description
1 polymer ?
#
loop_
_entity_poly.entity_id
_entity_poly.type
_entity_poly.pdbx_seq_one_letter_code
_entity_poly.pdbx_strand_id
1 'polypeptide(L)'
;MRYTGLINHYKDRLPVDENTNFISLGEGNTPLIRLENIPTLLGKKVDIYVKYEGLNPTGSFKDRGMTMAVTKAVEAGSKAIICASTGNTSASAAAYAARAGIKAFVLIPEGKIALGKLAQAMIHGAVIIQIKGNFDDGMRLVKEVAEHAPVSIVNSINPFRLQGQKTAAFEIVEELGDAPDYHCLPVGNAGNISAHWMGYKEYQQEGNPPKNLPWWVIKQKVLRLLKRGMVDNPKPLQRLFVLAIRKVGIWLMKLKKNPMAGLTH
;
A
#
# COMPACT_ATOMS: atom_id res chain seq x y z
N MET A 1 -18.04 1.60 -18.75
CA MET A 1 -16.68 1.34 -19.30
C MET A 1 -15.99 0.31 -18.41
N ARG A 2 -15.23 -0.65 -18.98
CA ARG A 2 -14.53 -1.69 -18.20
C ARG A 2 -13.29 -1.10 -17.51
N TYR A 3 -13.07 -1.41 -16.23
CA TYR A 3 -11.83 -1.04 -15.53
C TYR A 3 -10.67 -1.93 -16.00
N THR A 4 -9.54 -1.31 -16.36
CA THR A 4 -8.37 -2.01 -16.93
C THR A 4 -7.08 -1.77 -16.14
N GLY A 5 -7.18 -1.23 -14.92
CA GLY A 5 -6.05 -0.93 -14.04
C GLY A 5 -5.80 0.58 -13.86
N LEU A 6 -5.10 0.92 -12.77
CA LEU A 6 -4.92 2.31 -12.36
C LEU A 6 -4.17 3.17 -13.37
N ILE A 7 -3.22 2.61 -14.14
CA ILE A 7 -2.41 3.41 -15.06
C ILE A 7 -3.28 3.99 -16.17
N ASN A 8 -4.12 3.15 -16.79
CA ASN A 8 -5.03 3.62 -17.83
C ASN A 8 -6.07 4.60 -17.27
N HIS A 9 -6.53 4.38 -16.03
CA HIS A 9 -7.54 5.23 -15.40
C HIS A 9 -7.03 6.63 -15.04
N TYR A 10 -5.78 6.74 -14.59
CA TYR A 10 -5.15 7.99 -14.15
C TYR A 10 -3.96 8.39 -15.04
N LYS A 11 -4.01 8.08 -16.33
CA LYS A 11 -2.88 8.25 -17.26
C LYS A 11 -2.41 9.70 -17.35
N ASP A 12 -3.34 10.65 -17.24
CA ASP A 12 -3.14 12.09 -17.23
C ASP A 12 -2.44 12.61 -15.96
N ARG A 13 -2.49 11.84 -14.88
CA ARG A 13 -1.86 12.16 -13.58
C ARG A 13 -0.61 11.31 -13.31
N LEU A 14 -0.19 10.46 -14.24
CA LEU A 14 0.93 9.52 -14.07
C LEU A 14 2.02 9.77 -15.11
N PRO A 15 3.30 9.45 -14.81
CA PRO A 15 4.43 9.71 -15.72
C PRO A 15 4.51 8.67 -16.85
N VAL A 16 3.48 8.61 -17.68
CA VAL A 16 3.35 7.73 -18.84
C VAL A 16 3.04 8.54 -20.09
N ASP A 17 3.46 8.04 -21.25
CA ASP A 17 3.16 8.62 -22.55
C ASP A 17 2.18 7.72 -23.34
N GLU A 18 1.81 8.15 -24.55
CA GLU A 18 0.89 7.39 -25.42
C GLU A 18 1.46 6.05 -25.90
N ASN A 19 2.80 5.89 -25.89
CA ASN A 19 3.48 4.69 -26.35
C ASN A 19 3.79 3.71 -25.21
N THR A 20 3.54 4.11 -23.96
CA THR A 20 3.83 3.31 -22.78
C THR A 20 2.91 2.09 -22.74
N ASN A 21 3.50 0.90 -22.81
CA ASN A 21 2.74 -0.35 -22.69
C ASN A 21 2.46 -0.69 -21.21
N PHE A 22 1.21 -0.53 -20.78
CA PHE A 22 0.82 -0.68 -19.38
C PHE A 22 0.84 -2.15 -18.91
N ILE A 23 1.65 -2.43 -17.89
CA ILE A 23 1.69 -3.75 -17.24
C ILE A 23 0.72 -3.76 -16.06
N SER A 24 -0.52 -4.19 -16.29
CA SER A 24 -1.56 -4.23 -15.27
C SER A 24 -2.06 -5.65 -14.97
N LEU A 25 -2.51 -5.84 -13.72
CA LEU A 25 -3.28 -6.98 -13.22
C LEU A 25 -4.71 -6.56 -12.79
N GLY A 26 -5.14 -5.35 -13.15
CA GLY A 26 -6.44 -4.80 -12.73
C GLY A 26 -6.43 -4.23 -11.31
N GLU A 27 -5.26 -3.85 -10.80
CA GLU A 27 -5.06 -3.20 -9.51
C GLU A 27 -5.67 -1.81 -9.41
N GLY A 28 -5.96 -1.38 -8.18
CA GLY A 28 -6.70 -0.16 -7.90
C GLY A 28 -8.22 -0.41 -7.84
N ASN A 29 -8.98 0.68 -7.81
CA ASN A 29 -10.44 0.69 -7.65
C ASN A 29 -10.93 -0.21 -6.51
N THR A 30 -10.21 -0.16 -5.37
CA THR A 30 -10.54 -1.00 -4.21
C THR A 30 -11.71 -0.41 -3.43
N PRO A 31 -12.54 -1.20 -2.74
CA PRO A 31 -13.73 -0.66 -2.06
C PRO A 31 -13.40 0.34 -0.95
N LEU A 32 -14.21 1.39 -0.82
CA LEU A 32 -14.25 2.26 0.36
C LEU A 32 -15.40 1.88 1.29
N ILE A 33 -15.10 1.07 2.30
CA ILE A 33 -16.14 0.46 3.12
C ILE A 33 -16.45 1.37 4.31
N ARG A 34 -17.69 1.89 4.38
CA ARG A 34 -18.20 2.59 5.56
C ARG A 34 -18.44 1.59 6.70
N LEU A 35 -18.00 1.95 7.91
CA LEU A 35 -18.17 1.14 9.11
C LEU A 35 -19.37 1.67 9.89
N GLU A 36 -20.52 1.00 9.80
CA GLU A 36 -21.75 1.42 10.49
C GLU A 36 -21.72 1.12 12.00
N ASN A 37 -21.09 0.01 12.39
CA ASN A 37 -21.14 -0.46 13.78
C ASN A 37 -20.06 0.16 14.68
N ILE A 38 -18.88 0.49 14.14
CA ILE A 38 -17.74 0.97 14.95
C ILE A 38 -18.00 2.35 15.57
N PRO A 39 -18.48 3.37 14.83
CA PRO A 39 -18.80 4.67 15.42
C PRO A 39 -19.80 4.56 16.57
N THR A 40 -20.84 3.75 16.39
CA THR A 40 -21.87 3.45 17.39
C THR A 40 -21.26 2.83 18.65
N LEU A 41 -20.40 1.82 18.50
CA LEU A 41 -19.69 1.18 19.62
C LEU A 41 -18.75 2.13 20.38
N LEU A 42 -18.20 3.14 19.70
CA LEU A 42 -17.34 4.15 20.30
C LEU A 42 -18.12 5.31 20.93
N GLY A 43 -19.45 5.38 20.75
CA GLY A 43 -20.27 6.51 21.18
C GLY A 43 -19.86 7.83 20.52
N LYS A 44 -19.30 7.77 19.30
CA LYS A 44 -18.82 8.95 18.56
C LYS A 44 -19.68 9.17 17.31
N LYS A 45 -20.12 10.41 17.10
CA LYS A 45 -20.76 10.84 15.85
C LYS A 45 -19.69 11.17 14.82
N VAL A 46 -19.10 10.14 14.22
CA VAL A 46 -18.06 10.27 13.18
C VAL A 46 -18.30 9.22 12.11
N ASP A 47 -18.10 9.57 10.84
CA ASP A 47 -18.07 8.57 9.78
C ASP A 47 -16.70 7.90 9.74
N ILE A 48 -16.67 6.56 9.71
CA ILE A 48 -15.43 5.80 9.56
C ILE A 48 -15.46 4.98 8.29
N TYR A 49 -14.39 5.08 7.49
CA TYR A 49 -14.24 4.34 6.24
C TYR A 49 -12.92 3.57 6.20
N VAL A 50 -12.91 2.50 5.41
CA VAL A 50 -11.77 1.63 5.13
C VAL A 50 -11.61 1.44 3.62
N LYS A 51 -10.62 2.08 2.99
CA LYS A 51 -10.09 1.70 1.66
C LYS A 51 -9.44 0.31 1.69
N TYR A 52 -10.16 -0.71 1.23
CA TYR A 52 -9.73 -2.09 1.45
C TYR A 52 -8.70 -2.58 0.41
N GLU A 53 -7.45 -2.15 0.61
CA GLU A 53 -6.30 -2.47 -0.25
C GLU A 53 -5.90 -3.96 -0.30
N GLY A 54 -6.52 -4.79 0.53
CA GLY A 54 -6.31 -6.23 0.56
C GLY A 54 -6.95 -6.97 -0.63
N LEU A 55 -7.80 -6.30 -1.41
CA LEU A 55 -8.41 -6.86 -2.62
C LEU A 55 -7.63 -6.55 -3.91
N ASN A 56 -6.47 -5.88 -3.80
CA ASN A 56 -5.54 -5.79 -4.92
C ASN A 56 -5.02 -7.18 -5.31
N PRO A 57 -4.51 -7.38 -6.54
CA PRO A 57 -4.19 -8.70 -7.10
C PRO A 57 -3.29 -9.61 -6.24
N THR A 58 -2.30 -9.05 -5.54
CA THR A 58 -1.41 -9.82 -4.64
C THR A 58 -1.78 -9.70 -3.16
N GLY A 59 -2.91 -9.04 -2.87
CA GLY A 59 -3.44 -8.84 -1.53
C GLY A 59 -2.83 -7.65 -0.79
N SER A 60 -2.30 -6.65 -1.50
CA SER A 60 -1.79 -5.44 -0.84
C SER A 60 -1.67 -4.22 -1.75
N PHE A 61 -1.64 -3.03 -1.13
CA PHE A 61 -1.39 -1.74 -1.79
C PHE A 61 -0.05 -1.64 -2.54
N LYS A 62 0.86 -2.61 -2.37
CA LYS A 62 2.16 -2.62 -3.06
C LYS A 62 1.97 -2.71 -4.57
N ASP A 63 0.88 -3.34 -5.00
CA ASP A 63 0.48 -3.52 -6.39
C ASP A 63 0.36 -2.17 -7.11
N ARG A 64 -0.21 -1.17 -6.44
CA ARG A 64 -0.34 0.17 -7.00
C ARG A 64 0.98 0.78 -7.43
N GLY A 65 2.02 0.62 -6.61
CA GLY A 65 3.35 1.11 -6.96
C GLY A 65 4.06 0.20 -7.96
N MET A 66 3.81 -1.12 -7.89
CA MET A 66 4.54 -2.10 -8.67
C MET A 66 4.15 -2.08 -10.14
N THR A 67 2.87 -1.90 -10.46
CA THR A 67 2.38 -1.70 -11.84
C THR A 67 3.16 -0.58 -12.54
N MET A 68 3.31 0.58 -11.87
CA MET A 68 4.07 1.72 -12.40
C MET A 68 5.56 1.40 -12.52
N ALA A 69 6.18 0.84 -11.48
CA ALA A 69 7.61 0.56 -11.48
C ALA A 69 8.01 -0.48 -12.56
N VAL A 70 7.19 -1.52 -12.76
CA VAL A 70 7.44 -2.54 -13.78
C VAL A 70 7.15 -2.01 -15.18
N THR A 71 6.08 -1.24 -15.36
CA THR A 71 5.79 -0.57 -16.65
C THR A 71 6.97 0.29 -17.09
N LYS A 72 7.46 1.18 -16.23
CA LYS A 72 8.63 2.03 -16.55
C LYS A 72 9.92 1.25 -16.70
N ALA A 73 10.10 0.15 -15.97
CA ALA A 73 11.27 -0.72 -16.13
C ALA A 73 11.30 -1.39 -17.51
N VAL A 74 10.17 -1.92 -17.97
CA VAL A 74 10.04 -2.55 -19.29
C VAL A 74 10.21 -1.50 -20.40
N GLU A 75 9.61 -0.33 -20.24
CA GLU A 75 9.77 0.81 -21.15
C GLU A 75 11.25 1.23 -21.28
N ALA A 76 12.00 1.21 -20.17
CA ALA A 76 13.44 1.45 -20.16
C ALA A 76 14.29 0.26 -20.67
N GLY A 77 13.67 -0.80 -21.20
CA GLY A 77 14.37 -1.96 -21.78
C GLY A 77 14.80 -3.04 -20.79
N SER A 78 14.37 -2.98 -19.53
CA SER A 78 14.75 -3.97 -18.52
C SER A 78 14.24 -5.37 -18.89
N LYS A 79 15.08 -6.38 -18.68
CA LYS A 79 14.74 -7.82 -18.84
C LYS A 79 14.56 -8.54 -17.51
N ALA A 80 14.87 -7.85 -16.42
CA ALA A 80 14.55 -8.30 -15.09
C ALA A 80 14.32 -7.14 -14.12
N ILE A 81 13.67 -7.44 -13.00
CA ILE A 81 13.56 -6.55 -11.85
C ILE A 81 14.11 -7.22 -10.61
N ILE A 82 14.50 -6.39 -9.66
CA ILE A 82 15.15 -6.84 -8.45
C ILE A 82 14.61 -6.08 -7.23
N CYS A 83 14.32 -6.82 -6.17
CA CYS A 83 13.87 -6.23 -4.91
C CYS A 83 14.48 -6.94 -3.71
N ALA A 84 14.67 -6.19 -2.63
CA ALA A 84 15.16 -6.70 -1.36
C ALA A 84 14.00 -6.64 -0.35
N SER A 85 13.23 -7.73 -0.27
CA SER A 85 12.07 -7.80 0.62
C SER A 85 11.60 -9.24 0.85
N THR A 86 11.07 -9.50 2.02
CA THR A 86 10.59 -10.83 2.45
C THR A 86 9.06 -10.87 2.56
N GLY A 87 8.34 -9.99 1.87
CA GLY A 87 6.89 -9.85 2.06
C GLY A 87 6.16 -9.25 0.86
N ASN A 88 5.15 -8.42 1.11
CA ASN A 88 4.24 -7.95 0.06
C ASN A 88 4.95 -7.29 -1.14
N THR A 89 6.09 -6.62 -0.93
CA THR A 89 6.84 -6.02 -2.05
C THR A 89 7.39 -7.08 -3.00
N SER A 90 7.94 -8.19 -2.50
CA SER A 90 8.48 -9.26 -3.35
C SER A 90 7.39 -10.08 -4.02
N ALA A 91 6.27 -10.32 -3.32
CA ALA A 91 5.09 -10.96 -3.92
C ALA A 91 4.54 -10.12 -5.10
N SER A 92 4.38 -8.81 -4.88
CA SER A 92 3.95 -7.87 -5.92
C SER A 92 4.96 -7.83 -7.08
N ALA A 93 6.26 -7.64 -6.79
CA ALA A 93 7.29 -7.60 -7.83
C ALA A 93 7.26 -8.86 -8.71
N ALA A 94 7.20 -10.04 -8.09
CA ALA A 94 7.14 -11.31 -8.81
C ALA A 94 5.91 -11.41 -9.72
N ALA A 95 4.72 -11.04 -9.22
CA ALA A 95 3.49 -11.10 -10.00
C ALA A 95 3.51 -10.18 -11.23
N TYR A 96 3.97 -8.93 -11.07
CA TYR A 96 4.05 -7.99 -12.18
C TYR A 96 5.19 -8.30 -13.15
N ALA A 97 6.32 -8.84 -12.69
CA ALA A 97 7.37 -9.34 -13.57
C ALA A 97 6.88 -10.50 -14.45
N ALA A 98 6.18 -11.47 -13.83
CA ALA A 98 5.57 -12.57 -14.56
C ALA A 98 4.56 -12.06 -15.60
N ARG A 99 3.72 -11.07 -15.24
CA ARG A 99 2.79 -10.42 -16.17
C ARG A 99 3.51 -9.72 -17.33
N ALA A 100 4.65 -9.10 -17.08
CA ALA A 100 5.48 -8.43 -18.07
C ALA A 100 6.36 -9.37 -18.91
N GLY A 101 6.44 -10.66 -18.57
CA GLY A 101 7.34 -11.60 -19.24
C GLY A 101 8.83 -11.38 -18.95
N ILE A 102 9.17 -10.75 -17.81
CA ILE A 102 10.55 -10.50 -17.37
C ILE A 102 10.89 -11.29 -16.09
N LYS A 103 12.17 -11.41 -15.75
CA LYS A 103 12.58 -12.12 -14.53
C LYS A 103 12.40 -11.25 -13.28
N ALA A 104 12.01 -11.87 -12.16
CA ALA A 104 12.05 -11.23 -10.84
C ALA A 104 13.11 -11.89 -9.97
N PHE A 105 14.00 -11.07 -9.42
CA PHE A 105 14.97 -11.48 -8.42
C PHE A 105 14.58 -10.92 -7.05
N VAL A 106 14.58 -11.78 -6.03
CA VAL A 106 14.24 -11.40 -4.65
C VAL A 106 15.43 -11.70 -3.76
N LEU A 107 16.00 -10.63 -3.21
CA LEU A 107 17.19 -10.70 -2.38
C LEU A 107 16.79 -10.75 -0.91
N ILE A 108 17.38 -11.72 -0.23
CA ILE A 108 17.10 -11.99 1.16
C ILE A 108 18.37 -12.34 1.94
N PRO A 109 18.48 -11.93 3.21
CA PRO A 109 19.57 -12.38 4.07
C PRO A 109 19.43 -13.88 4.40
N GLU A 110 20.56 -14.59 4.39
CA GLU A 110 20.63 -16.01 4.73
C GLU A 110 20.08 -16.29 6.16
N GLY A 111 19.41 -17.43 6.34
CA GLY A 111 19.02 -17.97 7.65
C GLY A 111 17.89 -17.25 8.40
N LYS A 112 17.31 -16.17 7.86
CA LYS A 112 16.39 -15.29 8.61
C LYS A 112 14.90 -15.34 8.21
N ILE A 113 14.46 -16.25 7.33
CA ILE A 113 13.12 -16.14 6.72
C ILE A 113 12.33 -17.44 6.68
N ALA A 114 11.10 -17.37 7.21
CA ALA A 114 10.10 -18.40 7.06
C ALA A 114 9.62 -18.50 5.61
N LEU A 115 9.68 -19.72 5.03
CA LEU A 115 9.25 -20.03 3.66
C LEU A 115 7.85 -19.49 3.32
N GLY A 116 6.92 -19.55 4.28
CA GLY A 116 5.55 -19.05 4.09
C GLY A 116 5.45 -17.56 3.77
N LYS A 117 6.48 -16.75 4.07
CA LYS A 117 6.52 -15.34 3.66
C LYS A 117 6.94 -15.14 2.20
N LEU A 118 7.65 -16.10 1.63
CA LEU A 118 8.17 -16.07 0.25
C LEU A 118 7.29 -16.86 -0.72
N ALA A 119 6.38 -17.69 -0.22
CA ALA A 119 5.53 -18.58 -1.02
C ALA A 119 4.87 -17.86 -2.21
N GLN A 120 4.25 -16.69 -2.00
CA GLN A 120 3.64 -15.93 -3.11
C GLN A 120 4.66 -15.54 -4.19
N ALA A 121 5.84 -15.04 -3.80
CA ALA A 121 6.88 -14.65 -4.76
C ALA A 121 7.40 -15.87 -5.55
N MET A 122 7.59 -17.01 -4.89
CA MET A 122 8.03 -18.25 -5.52
C MET A 122 6.99 -18.82 -6.49
N ILE A 123 5.70 -18.79 -6.12
CA ILE A 123 4.59 -19.23 -6.99
C ILE A 123 4.55 -18.39 -8.28
N HIS A 124 4.87 -17.10 -8.20
CA HIS A 124 5.00 -16.23 -9.36
C HIS A 124 6.34 -16.35 -10.11
N GLY A 125 7.17 -17.35 -9.76
CA GLY A 125 8.40 -17.66 -10.49
C GLY A 125 9.60 -16.76 -10.16
N ALA A 126 9.58 -16.06 -9.02
CA ALA A 126 10.74 -15.28 -8.59
C ALA A 126 11.94 -16.17 -8.25
N VAL A 127 13.12 -15.74 -8.70
CA VAL A 127 14.40 -16.34 -8.31
C VAL A 127 14.82 -15.74 -6.97
N ILE A 128 14.87 -16.58 -5.95
CA ILE A 128 15.25 -16.17 -4.60
C ILE A 128 16.77 -16.26 -4.46
N ILE A 129 17.42 -15.13 -4.18
CA ILE A 129 18.86 -15.04 -3.96
C ILE A 129 19.11 -14.81 -2.47
N GLN A 130 19.73 -15.79 -1.82
CA GLN A 130 20.16 -15.67 -0.43
C GLN A 130 21.55 -15.08 -0.36
N ILE A 131 21.73 -14.05 0.46
CA ILE A 131 23.00 -13.33 0.60
C ILE A 131 23.57 -13.56 1.98
N LYS A 132 24.87 -13.87 2.00
CA LYS A 132 25.70 -13.90 3.20
C LYS A 132 26.08 -12.47 3.58
N GLY A 133 25.23 -11.81 4.37
CA GLY A 133 25.43 -10.41 4.73
C GLY A 133 24.17 -9.73 5.28
N ASN A 134 24.25 -8.41 5.45
CA ASN A 134 23.12 -7.57 5.84
C ASN A 134 22.37 -7.03 4.60
N PHE A 135 21.33 -6.22 4.81
CA PHE A 135 20.52 -5.66 3.73
C PHE A 135 21.31 -4.74 2.79
N ASP A 136 22.27 -3.99 3.34
CA ASP A 136 23.07 -3.02 2.60
C ASP A 136 24.08 -3.73 1.68
N ASP A 137 24.66 -4.83 2.14
CA ASP A 137 25.50 -5.71 1.30
C ASP A 137 24.73 -6.22 0.09
N GLY A 138 23.47 -6.60 0.30
CA GLY A 138 22.58 -7.01 -0.77
C GLY A 138 22.27 -5.88 -1.74
N MET A 139 21.99 -4.68 -1.24
CA MET A 139 21.74 -3.51 -2.10
C MET A 139 22.96 -3.08 -2.91
N ARG A 140 24.17 -3.25 -2.37
CA ARG A 140 25.41 -3.00 -3.12
C ARG A 140 25.54 -3.94 -4.32
N LEU A 141 25.39 -5.26 -4.08
CA LEU A 141 25.43 -6.27 -5.15
C LEU A 141 24.36 -6.02 -6.22
N VAL A 142 23.15 -5.60 -5.80
CA VAL A 142 22.06 -5.25 -6.72
C VAL A 142 22.45 -4.10 -7.65
N LYS A 143 23.09 -3.06 -7.11
CA LYS A 143 23.55 -1.92 -7.90
C LYS A 143 24.64 -2.32 -8.88
N GLU A 144 25.62 -3.10 -8.43
CA GLU A 144 26.71 -3.62 -9.28
C GLU A 144 26.16 -4.47 -10.44
N VAL A 145 25.15 -5.31 -10.20
CA VAL A 145 24.49 -6.09 -11.26
C VAL A 145 23.71 -5.19 -12.21
N ALA A 146 23.02 -4.16 -11.71
CA ALA A 146 22.25 -3.23 -12.53
C ALA A 146 23.12 -2.38 -13.47
N GLU A 147 24.41 -2.18 -13.15
CA GLU A 147 25.37 -1.50 -14.04
C GLU A 147 25.76 -2.36 -15.27
N HIS A 148 25.71 -3.68 -15.14
CA HIS A 148 26.22 -4.61 -16.15
C HIS A 148 25.13 -5.46 -16.82
N ALA A 149 23.89 -5.36 -16.36
CA ALA A 149 22.75 -6.11 -16.88
C ALA A 149 21.49 -5.23 -16.91
N PRO A 150 20.54 -5.48 -17.85
CA PRO A 150 19.30 -4.72 -17.98
C PRO A 150 18.31 -5.06 -16.84
N VAL A 151 18.64 -4.65 -15.61
CA VAL A 151 17.92 -4.98 -14.38
C VAL A 151 17.51 -3.71 -13.64
N SER A 152 16.21 -3.57 -13.35
CA SER A 152 15.67 -2.42 -12.62
C SER A 152 15.39 -2.72 -11.14
N ILE A 153 15.79 -1.79 -10.27
CA ILE A 153 15.52 -1.86 -8.83
C ILE A 153 14.12 -1.33 -8.52
N VAL A 154 13.25 -2.17 -7.94
CA VAL A 154 11.84 -1.83 -7.64
C VAL A 154 11.55 -1.74 -6.13
N ASN A 155 12.56 -1.46 -5.32
CA ASN A 155 12.40 -1.18 -3.89
C ASN A 155 11.66 0.14 -3.64
N SER A 156 11.32 0.43 -2.38
CA SER A 156 10.52 1.61 -2.01
C SER A 156 11.17 2.96 -2.35
N ILE A 157 12.46 2.99 -2.67
CA ILE A 157 13.18 4.18 -3.17
C ILE A 157 12.83 4.52 -4.63
N ASN A 158 12.24 3.59 -5.37
CA ASN A 158 11.89 3.82 -6.77
C ASN A 158 10.76 4.86 -6.85
N PRO A 159 10.97 6.00 -7.55
CA PRO A 159 10.02 7.11 -7.58
C PRO A 159 8.67 6.73 -8.20
N PHE A 160 8.67 5.81 -9.19
CA PHE A 160 7.44 5.35 -9.84
C PHE A 160 6.53 4.57 -8.89
N ARG A 161 7.09 3.98 -7.82
CA ARG A 161 6.25 3.33 -6.81
C ARG A 161 5.41 4.31 -6.02
N LEU A 162 5.91 5.52 -5.79
CA LEU A 162 5.15 6.58 -5.12
C LEU A 162 4.07 7.11 -6.06
N GLN A 163 4.42 7.31 -7.34
CA GLN A 163 3.47 7.73 -8.39
C GLN A 163 2.28 6.78 -8.49
N GLY A 164 2.52 5.47 -8.52
CA GLY A 164 1.42 4.50 -8.52
C GLY A 164 0.62 4.49 -7.22
N GLN A 165 1.29 4.57 -6.05
CA GLN A 165 0.61 4.57 -4.74
C GLN A 165 -0.26 5.81 -4.49
N LYS A 166 0.07 6.97 -5.07
CA LYS A 166 -0.70 8.21 -4.87
C LYS A 166 -2.14 8.11 -5.36
N THR A 167 -2.39 7.23 -6.33
CA THR A 167 -3.73 6.98 -6.90
C THR A 167 -4.77 6.53 -5.88
N ALA A 168 -4.33 5.92 -4.77
CA ALA A 168 -5.24 5.58 -3.67
C ALA A 168 -5.91 6.84 -3.07
N ALA A 169 -5.21 7.97 -3.04
CA ALA A 169 -5.77 9.23 -2.58
C ALA A 169 -6.82 9.77 -3.57
N PHE A 170 -6.57 9.67 -4.88
CA PHE A 170 -7.53 10.06 -5.91
C PHE A 170 -8.84 9.28 -5.77
N GLU A 171 -8.75 7.95 -5.69
CA GLU A 171 -9.94 7.12 -5.52
C GLU A 171 -10.73 7.45 -4.24
N ILE A 172 -10.04 7.80 -3.14
CA ILE A 172 -10.71 8.20 -1.90
C ILE A 172 -11.48 9.51 -2.09
N VAL A 173 -10.86 10.51 -2.73
CA VAL A 173 -11.51 11.81 -2.97
C VAL A 173 -12.68 11.66 -3.95
N GLU A 174 -12.50 10.87 -5.02
CA GLU A 174 -13.53 10.61 -6.02
C GLU A 174 -14.76 9.89 -5.42
N GLU A 175 -14.53 8.93 -4.51
CA GLU A 175 -15.63 8.17 -3.87
C GLU A 175 -16.32 8.95 -2.74
N LEU A 176 -15.62 9.84 -2.04
CA LEU A 176 -16.20 10.69 -0.98
C LEU A 176 -16.75 12.03 -1.49
N GLY A 177 -16.38 12.43 -2.71
CA GLY A 177 -16.61 13.76 -3.29
C GLY A 177 -15.72 14.88 -2.70
N ASP A 178 -14.89 14.58 -1.69
CA ASP A 178 -13.97 15.51 -1.02
C ASP A 178 -12.88 14.70 -0.28
N ALA A 179 -11.78 15.32 0.13
CA ALA A 179 -10.80 14.67 1.00
C ALA A 179 -11.39 14.43 2.41
N PRO A 180 -10.94 13.39 3.12
CA PRO A 180 -11.35 13.17 4.51
C PRO A 180 -10.71 14.20 5.44
N ASP A 181 -11.32 14.45 6.60
CA ASP A 181 -10.71 15.32 7.63
C ASP A 181 -9.40 14.70 8.18
N TYR A 182 -9.37 13.37 8.31
CA TYR A 182 -8.22 12.61 8.81
C TYR A 182 -7.95 11.39 7.97
N HIS A 183 -6.67 11.13 7.70
CA HIS A 183 -6.22 9.88 7.10
C HIS A 183 -5.27 9.13 8.05
N CYS A 184 -5.70 7.96 8.54
CA CYS A 184 -4.85 7.08 9.34
C CYS A 184 -4.27 5.95 8.49
N LEU A 185 -2.94 5.78 8.53
CA LEU A 185 -2.27 4.66 7.90
C LEU A 185 -1.11 4.10 8.75
N PRO A 186 -0.79 2.79 8.61
CA PRO A 186 0.42 2.23 9.17
C PRO A 186 1.66 2.75 8.43
N VAL A 187 2.67 3.16 9.19
CA VAL A 187 3.93 3.66 8.66
C VAL A 187 5.04 2.64 8.91
N GLY A 188 5.55 2.06 7.81
CA GLY A 188 6.83 1.36 7.77
C GLY A 188 7.91 2.31 7.23
N ASN A 189 8.31 2.14 5.96
CA ASN A 189 9.34 2.97 5.31
C ASN A 189 8.85 4.37 4.87
N ALA A 190 7.74 4.88 5.43
CA ALA A 190 7.11 6.16 5.10
C ALA A 190 6.68 6.41 3.62
N GLY A 191 7.04 5.58 2.64
CA GLY A 191 6.67 5.82 1.24
C GLY A 191 5.15 5.93 0.99
N ASN A 192 4.33 5.16 1.71
CA ASN A 192 2.88 5.18 1.50
C ASN A 192 2.23 6.50 1.97
N ILE A 193 2.70 7.09 3.09
CA ILE A 193 2.18 8.37 3.57
C ILE A 193 2.60 9.50 2.61
N SER A 194 3.85 9.47 2.14
CA SER A 194 4.35 10.43 1.15
C SER A 194 3.55 10.36 -0.15
N ALA A 195 3.21 9.16 -0.63
CA ALA A 195 2.43 8.99 -1.84
C ALA A 195 1.00 9.51 -1.70
N HIS A 196 0.30 9.21 -0.59
CA HIS A 196 -1.06 9.74 -0.41
C HIS A 196 -1.05 11.26 -0.24
N TRP A 197 -0.06 11.83 0.45
CA TRP A 197 0.11 13.28 0.55
C TRP A 197 0.32 13.94 -0.82
N MET A 198 1.16 13.34 -1.66
CA MET A 198 1.34 13.77 -3.04
C MET A 198 0.00 13.78 -3.79
N GLY A 199 -0.78 12.70 -3.71
CA GLY A 199 -2.08 12.61 -4.37
C GLY A 199 -3.09 13.66 -3.88
N TYR A 200 -3.25 13.86 -2.58
CA TYR A 200 -4.17 14.89 -2.06
C TYR A 200 -3.76 16.32 -2.49
N LYS A 201 -2.45 16.61 -2.56
CA LYS A 201 -1.96 17.91 -3.02
C LYS A 201 -2.19 18.13 -4.51
N GLU A 202 -1.96 17.12 -5.34
CA GLU A 202 -2.20 17.22 -6.79
C GLU A 202 -3.69 17.46 -7.05
N TYR A 203 -4.57 16.70 -6.39
CA TYR A 203 -6.02 16.90 -6.52
C TYR A 203 -6.46 18.31 -6.09
N GLN A 204 -5.79 18.90 -5.08
CA GLN A 204 -6.04 20.29 -4.67
C GLN A 204 -5.70 21.32 -5.74
N GLN A 205 -4.65 21.07 -6.54
CA GLN A 205 -4.15 22.00 -7.55
C GLN A 205 -4.99 22.00 -8.84
N GLU A 206 -5.75 20.93 -9.10
CA GLU A 206 -6.57 20.75 -10.32
C GLU A 206 -7.89 21.55 -10.33
N GLY A 207 -8.13 22.43 -9.37
CA GLY A 207 -9.31 23.32 -9.38
C GLY A 207 -10.62 22.69 -8.88
N ASN A 208 -10.57 21.44 -8.42
CA ASN A 208 -11.59 20.80 -7.57
C ASN A 208 -11.03 20.61 -6.15
N PRO A 209 -10.66 21.72 -5.46
CA PRO A 209 -9.90 21.62 -4.22
C PRO A 209 -10.74 20.90 -3.17
N PRO A 210 -10.21 19.86 -2.52
CA PRO A 210 -10.85 19.37 -1.33
C PRO A 210 -10.91 20.51 -0.32
N LYS A 211 -12.04 20.67 0.39
CA LYS A 211 -12.25 21.83 1.27
C LYS A 211 -11.15 21.98 2.31
N ASN A 212 -10.53 20.87 2.70
CA ASN A 212 -9.36 20.81 3.57
C ASN A 212 -8.41 19.69 3.14
N LEU A 213 -7.11 19.85 3.40
CA LEU A 213 -6.17 18.73 3.35
C LEU A 213 -6.32 17.86 4.62
N PRO A 214 -6.23 16.53 4.51
CA PRO A 214 -6.38 15.64 5.65
C PRO A 214 -5.27 15.82 6.68
N TRP A 215 -5.62 15.78 7.96
CA TRP A 215 -4.66 15.59 9.04
C TRP A 215 -4.19 14.14 9.11
N TRP A 216 -2.89 13.92 9.24
CA TRP A 216 -2.30 12.59 9.32
C TRP A 216 -2.33 12.04 10.74
N VAL A 217 -2.78 10.80 10.89
CA VAL A 217 -2.64 10.04 12.14
C VAL A 217 -1.77 8.82 11.89
N ILE A 218 -0.53 8.85 12.40
CA ILE A 218 0.47 7.80 12.21
C ILE A 218 0.45 6.83 13.40
N LYS A 219 0.30 5.53 13.14
CA LYS A 219 0.45 4.48 14.18
C LYS A 219 1.39 3.37 13.70
N GLN A 220 2.55 3.22 14.35
CA GLN A 220 3.61 2.26 13.98
C GLN A 220 3.30 0.79 14.34
N LYS A 221 2.30 0.49 15.19
CA LYS A 221 1.91 -0.88 15.58
C LYS A 221 0.39 -1.01 15.58
N VAL A 222 -0.15 -1.75 14.61
CA VAL A 222 -1.57 -1.85 14.20
C VAL A 222 -2.55 -2.38 15.27
N LEU A 223 -2.21 -2.58 16.56
CA LEU A 223 -3.17 -3.18 17.52
C LEU A 223 -3.04 -2.79 19.00
N ARG A 224 -2.56 -1.59 19.35
CA ARG A 224 -2.56 -1.11 20.76
C ARG A 224 -3.49 0.06 21.07
N LEU A 225 -4.30 0.51 20.11
CA LEU A 225 -4.87 1.86 20.13
C LEU A 225 -6.40 1.93 19.98
N LEU A 226 -7.10 1.02 20.68
CA LEU A 226 -8.47 1.25 21.14
C LEU A 226 -8.57 1.39 22.67
N LYS A 227 -7.43 1.45 23.39
CA LYS A 227 -7.42 1.52 24.88
C LYS A 227 -6.74 2.74 25.51
N ARG A 228 -6.10 3.65 24.77
CA ARG A 228 -5.47 4.84 25.37
C ARG A 228 -5.52 6.05 24.45
N GLY A 229 -6.26 7.08 24.88
CA GLY A 229 -6.16 8.48 24.46
C GLY A 229 -6.51 8.78 23.01
N MET A 230 -7.79 9.08 22.73
CA MET A 230 -8.07 10.08 21.68
C MET A 230 -7.70 11.44 22.24
N VAL A 231 -7.04 12.26 21.40
CA VAL A 231 -6.64 13.64 21.67
C VAL A 231 -7.72 14.37 22.48
N ASP A 232 -7.33 14.87 23.66
CA ASP A 232 -8.18 15.71 24.48
C ASP A 232 -8.54 16.96 23.69
N ASN A 233 -9.84 17.08 23.39
CA ASN A 233 -10.52 18.22 22.78
C ASN A 233 -10.59 18.29 21.24
N PRO A 234 -11.54 17.58 20.60
CA PRO A 234 -11.93 17.86 19.23
C PRO A 234 -13.21 18.71 19.14
N LYS A 235 -13.14 19.80 18.36
CA LYS A 235 -14.30 20.47 17.74
C LYS A 235 -15.14 19.46 16.93
N PRO A 236 -16.43 19.72 16.61
CA PRO A 236 -17.34 18.71 16.05
C PRO A 236 -16.79 18.09 14.76
N LEU A 237 -16.25 16.87 14.90
CA LEU A 237 -15.59 16.02 13.90
C LEU A 237 -16.64 15.35 13.01
N GLN A 238 -16.43 15.27 11.68
CA GLN A 238 -17.41 14.63 10.79
C GLN A 238 -16.87 13.37 10.08
N ARG A 239 -15.57 13.22 9.74
CA ARG A 239 -15.07 12.00 9.05
C ARG A 239 -13.66 11.56 9.49
N LEU A 240 -13.51 10.34 10.03
CA LEU A 240 -12.21 9.72 10.43
C LEU A 240 -11.92 8.46 9.60
N PHE A 241 -10.76 8.38 8.95
CA PHE A 241 -10.44 7.27 8.07
C PHE A 241 -9.35 6.33 8.66
N VAL A 242 -9.53 5.00 8.61
CA VAL A 242 -8.54 4.01 9.11
C VAL A 242 -8.22 2.95 8.07
N LEU A 243 -6.94 2.75 7.71
CA LEU A 243 -6.56 1.76 6.71
C LEU A 243 -5.71 0.55 7.13
N ALA A 244 -6.21 -0.61 6.65
CA ALA A 244 -5.57 -1.89 6.34
C ALA A 244 -5.12 -2.78 7.51
N ILE A 245 -6.00 -3.73 7.86
CA ILE A 245 -5.68 -4.95 8.60
C ILE A 245 -5.20 -6.00 7.58
N ARG A 246 -4.00 -6.58 7.78
CA ARG A 246 -3.49 -7.73 7.01
C ARG A 246 -3.96 -9.04 7.67
N LYS A 247 -4.43 -9.98 6.84
CA LYS A 247 -4.96 -11.33 7.10
C LYS A 247 -6.38 -11.42 7.69
N VAL A 248 -7.31 -11.87 6.86
CA VAL A 248 -8.55 -12.56 7.25
C VAL A 248 -8.14 -13.83 8.00
N GLY A 249 -8.42 -13.86 9.29
CA GLY A 249 -8.13 -14.98 10.18
C GLY A 249 -8.84 -14.75 11.50
N ILE A 250 -10.12 -15.14 11.53
CA ILE A 250 -10.92 -15.52 12.70
C ILE A 250 -10.44 -14.89 14.02
N TRP A 251 -10.95 -13.70 14.37
CA TRP A 251 -10.76 -13.12 15.71
C TRP A 251 -12.01 -12.44 16.27
N LEU A 252 -13.18 -12.99 15.93
CA LEU A 252 -14.47 -12.60 16.51
C LEU A 252 -14.71 -13.17 17.92
N MET A 253 -13.73 -13.84 18.55
CA MET A 253 -13.96 -14.67 19.75
C MET A 253 -13.28 -14.21 21.06
N LYS A 254 -12.88 -12.94 21.21
CA LYS A 254 -12.37 -12.44 22.51
C LYS A 254 -12.90 -11.06 22.95
N LEU A 255 -14.14 -10.73 22.59
CA LEU A 255 -14.85 -9.57 23.17
C LEU A 255 -15.77 -9.92 24.35
N LYS A 256 -15.85 -11.19 24.77
CA LYS A 256 -16.53 -11.58 26.02
C LYS A 256 -15.52 -12.09 27.04
N LYS A 257 -15.10 -11.20 27.95
CA LYS A 257 -14.85 -11.49 29.37
C LYS A 257 -14.65 -10.19 30.13
N ASN A 258 -15.78 -9.64 30.58
CA ASN A 258 -15.94 -9.07 31.91
C ASN A 258 -17.44 -8.99 32.21
N PRO A 259 -18.02 -10.03 32.83
CA PRO A 259 -19.32 -9.86 33.49
C PRO A 259 -19.09 -9.11 34.80
N MET A 260 -19.89 -8.07 35.02
CA MET A 260 -20.40 -7.67 36.34
C MET A 260 -19.42 -7.77 37.53
N ALA A 261 -18.78 -6.65 37.88
CA ALA A 261 -18.27 -6.45 39.24
C ALA A 261 -18.37 -4.97 39.59
N GLY A 262 -19.49 -4.63 40.20
CA GLY A 262 -19.77 -3.33 40.78
C GLY A 262 -21.16 -3.39 41.34
N LEU A 263 -21.30 -3.80 42.61
CA LEU A 263 -22.40 -3.44 43.52
C LEU A 263 -22.04 -3.92 44.94
N THR A 264 -21.85 -2.91 45.80
CA THR A 264 -22.19 -2.82 47.24
C THR A 264 -21.43 -3.60 48.33
N HIS A 265 -20.95 -2.78 49.28
CA HIS A 265 -20.49 -2.98 50.67
C HIS A 265 -19.14 -3.64 50.91
#